data_AF-A0A538EUJ6-F1
#
_entry.id   AF-A0A538EUJ6-F1
#
_cell.length_a   1.000
_cell.length_b   1.000
_cell.length_c   1.000
_cell.angle_alpha   90.00
_cell.angle_beta   90.00
_cell.angle_gamma   90.00
#
_symmetry.space_group_name_H-M   'P 1'
#
loop_
_entity.id
_entity.type
_entity.pdbx_description
1 polymer ?
#
loop_
_entity_poly.entity_id
_entity_poly.type
_entity_poly.pdbx_seq_one_letter_code
_entity_poly.pdbx_strand_id
1 'polypeptide(L)'
;MAQRLAADADAVASASGCAARVPAQKLLDDVIAFQGRVPQRYREQLTSSANYLVSRIPECLPPTQGHGKHKGHKKKHKKHDEND
;
A
#
# COMPACT_ATOMS: atom_id res chain seq x y z
N MET A 1 -8.26 5.69 24.25
CA MET A 1 -8.79 4.74 23.24
C MET A 1 -9.58 5.48 22.16
N ALA A 2 -10.65 6.20 22.48
CA ALA A 2 -11.49 6.87 21.47
C ALA A 2 -10.70 7.83 20.57
N GLN A 3 -9.84 8.67 21.15
CA GLN A 3 -8.97 9.58 20.38
C GLN A 3 -8.00 8.86 19.44
N ARG A 4 -7.51 7.68 19.84
CA ARG A 4 -6.55 6.92 19.06
C ARG A 4 -7.23 6.18 17.91
N LEU A 5 -8.37 5.55 18.18
CA LEU A 5 -9.23 4.97 17.15
C LEU A 5 -9.67 6.02 16.13
N ALA A 6 -10.01 7.23 16.58
CA ALA A 6 -10.37 8.34 15.70
C ALA A 6 -9.17 8.78 14.84
N ALA A 7 -7.97 8.90 15.42
CA ALA A 7 -6.77 9.26 14.68
C ALA A 7 -6.40 8.20 13.62
N ASP A 8 -6.52 6.91 13.93
CA ASP A 8 -6.24 5.85 12.96
C ASP A 8 -7.31 5.80 11.85
N ALA A 9 -8.59 6.05 12.19
CA ALA A 9 -9.66 6.17 11.20
C ALA A 9 -9.46 7.37 10.26
N ASP A 10 -8.99 8.51 10.79
CA ASP A 10 -8.66 9.69 9.99
C ASP A 10 -7.43 9.43 9.09
N ALA A 11 -6.42 8.72 9.59
CA ALA A 11 -5.28 8.30 8.79
C ALA A 11 -5.69 7.38 7.63
N VAL A 12 -6.66 6.49 7.84
CA VAL A 12 -7.26 5.68 6.76
C VAL A 12 -8.00 6.56 5.76
N ALA A 13 -8.83 7.49 6.23
CA ALA A 13 -9.64 8.37 5.38
C ALA A 13 -8.78 9.34 4.56
N SER A 14 -7.64 9.77 5.10
CA SER A 14 -6.67 10.64 4.46
C SER A 14 -5.76 9.92 3.46
N ALA A 15 -5.72 8.58 3.47
CA ALA A 15 -4.89 7.77 2.59
C ALA A 15 -5.68 7.27 1.37
N SER A 16 -5.01 7.17 0.22
CA SER A 16 -5.64 6.72 -1.03
C SER A 16 -4.98 5.46 -1.60
N GLY A 17 -5.79 4.59 -2.20
CA GLY A 17 -5.30 3.38 -2.86
C GLY A 17 -4.59 2.44 -1.89
N CYS A 18 -3.51 1.81 -2.34
CA CYS A 18 -2.80 0.81 -1.54
C CYS A 18 -2.10 1.40 -0.30
N ALA A 19 -1.80 2.72 -0.29
CA ALA A 19 -1.18 3.39 0.85
C ALA A 19 -2.08 3.40 2.09
N ALA A 20 -3.40 3.23 1.92
CA ALA A 20 -4.34 3.09 3.01
C ALA A 20 -4.24 1.73 3.74
N ARG A 21 -3.51 0.75 3.22
CA ARG A 21 -3.48 -0.61 3.78
C ARG A 21 -2.81 -0.66 5.15
N VAL A 22 -1.69 0.05 5.30
CA VAL A 22 -0.96 0.14 6.58
C VAL A 22 -1.80 0.81 7.67
N PRO A 23 -2.39 2.01 7.47
CA PRO A 23 -3.25 2.61 8.48
C PRO A 23 -4.51 1.78 8.74
N ALA A 24 -5.06 1.08 7.74
CA ALA A 24 -6.21 0.19 7.94
C ALA A 24 -5.87 -1.03 8.80
N GLN A 25 -4.70 -1.64 8.58
CA GLN A 25 -4.22 -2.74 9.41
C GLN A 25 -4.02 -2.28 10.86
N LYS A 26 -3.41 -1.12 11.05
CA LYS A 26 -3.21 -0.54 12.38
C LYS A 26 -4.53 -0.26 13.09
N LEU A 27 -5.54 0.25 12.37
CA LEU A 27 -6.89 0.44 12.91
C LEU A 27 -7.50 -0.90 13.38
N LEU A 28 -7.36 -1.97 12.59
CA LEU A 28 -7.83 -3.30 12.97
C LEU A 28 -7.13 -3.82 14.23
N ASP A 29 -5.80 -3.68 14.30
CA ASP A 29 -5.01 -4.12 15.46
C ASP A 29 -5.43 -3.38 16.74
N ASP A 30 -5.65 -2.06 16.65
CA ASP A 30 -6.12 -1.25 17.78
C ASP A 30 -7.57 -1.63 18.16
N VAL A 31 -8.46 -1.91 17.20
CA VAL A 31 -9.82 -2.42 17.48
C VAL A 31 -9.77 -3.75 18.25
N ILE A 32 -8.91 -4.69 17.82
CA ILE A 32 -8.72 -5.98 18.50
C ILE A 32 -8.15 -5.76 19.91
N ALA A 33 -7.11 -4.92 20.05
CA ALA A 33 -6.48 -4.62 21.33
C ALA A 33 -7.46 -3.99 22.34
N PHE A 34 -8.40 -3.18 21.87
CA PHE A 34 -9.38 -2.51 22.73
C PHE A 34 -10.75 -3.19 22.79
N GLN A 35 -10.95 -4.35 22.14
CA GLN A 35 -12.25 -5.02 22.07
C GLN A 35 -12.85 -5.27 23.46
N GLY A 36 -12.02 -5.59 24.46
CA GLY A 36 -12.43 -5.84 25.85
C GLY A 36 -13.07 -4.62 26.53
N ARG A 37 -12.80 -3.42 26.03
CA ARG A 37 -13.33 -2.14 26.52
C ARG A 37 -14.56 -1.67 25.75
N VAL A 38 -14.90 -2.33 24.63
CA VAL A 38 -16.09 -2.05 23.83
C VAL A 38 -17.25 -2.90 24.35
N PRO A 39 -18.49 -2.38 24.45
CA PRO A 39 -19.65 -3.19 24.79
C PRO A 39 -19.82 -4.35 23.81
N GLN A 40 -20.15 -5.55 24.32
CA GLN A 40 -20.19 -6.78 23.52
C GLN A 40 -21.04 -6.66 22.25
N ARG A 41 -22.18 -5.96 22.33
CA ARG A 41 -23.08 -5.69 21.20
C ARG A 41 -22.43 -4.99 20.01
N TYR A 42 -21.32 -4.28 20.22
CA TYR A 42 -20.62 -3.54 19.18
C TYR A 42 -19.31 -4.20 18.74
N ARG A 43 -18.77 -5.16 19.50
CA ARG A 43 -17.46 -5.76 19.23
C ARG A 43 -17.43 -6.42 17.87
N GLU A 44 -18.40 -7.28 17.58
CA GLU A 44 -18.44 -8.03 16.33
C GLU A 44 -18.55 -7.09 15.12
N GLN A 45 -19.45 -6.09 15.20
CA GLN A 45 -19.63 -5.12 14.13
C GLN A 45 -18.37 -4.28 13.90
N LEU A 46 -17.70 -3.83 14.97
CA LEU A 46 -16.46 -3.05 14.87
C LEU A 46 -15.34 -3.86 14.24
N THR A 47 -15.08 -5.07 14.75
CA THR A 47 -14.02 -5.94 14.25
C THR A 47 -14.28 -6.36 12.80
N SER A 48 -15.53 -6.73 12.48
CA SER A 48 -15.93 -7.08 11.11
C SER A 48 -15.75 -5.92 10.14
N SER A 49 -16.15 -4.70 10.54
CA SER A 49 -15.99 -3.50 9.70
C SER A 49 -14.52 -3.16 9.47
N ALA A 50 -13.68 -3.21 10.51
CA ALA A 50 -12.24 -2.96 10.38
C ALA A 50 -11.56 -4.02 9.49
N ASN A 51 -11.93 -5.30 9.62
CA ASN A 51 -11.39 -6.37 8.80
C ASN A 51 -11.83 -6.27 7.33
N TYR A 52 -13.10 -5.93 7.10
CA TYR A 52 -13.62 -5.65 5.76
C TYR A 52 -12.84 -4.52 5.08
N LEU A 53 -12.50 -3.47 5.85
CA LEU A 53 -11.77 -2.32 5.35
C LEU A 53 -10.36 -2.71 4.88
N VAL A 54 -9.62 -3.50 5.67
CA VAL A 54 -8.31 -4.05 5.27
C VAL A 54 -8.43 -4.93 4.01
N SER A 55 -9.44 -5.79 3.96
CA SER A 55 -9.66 -6.73 2.85
C SER A 55 -9.98 -6.03 1.53
N ARG A 56 -10.55 -4.83 1.56
CA ARG A 56 -10.89 -4.04 0.37
C ARG A 56 -9.71 -3.23 -0.18
N ILE A 57 -8.68 -2.98 0.62
CA ILE A 57 -7.54 -2.19 0.19
C ILE A 57 -6.49 -3.12 -0.44
N PRO A 58 -6.15 -2.92 -1.72
CA PRO A 58 -5.18 -3.77 -2.40
C PRO A 58 -3.79 -3.64 -1.76
N GLU A 59 -2.99 -4.70 -1.88
CA GLU A 59 -1.57 -4.65 -1.51
C GLU A 59 -0.83 -3.66 -2.39
N CYS A 60 0.06 -2.86 -1.79
CA CYS A 60 1.02 -2.10 -2.55
C CYS A 60 2.05 -3.10 -3.10
N LEU A 61 1.88 -3.52 -4.34
CA LEU A 61 2.94 -4.23 -5.04
C LEU A 61 4.11 -3.27 -5.21
N PRO A 62 5.35 -3.68 -4.90
CA PRO A 62 6.51 -2.90 -5.29
C PRO A 62 6.49 -2.73 -6.82
N PRO A 63 6.95 -1.59 -7.36
CA PRO A 63 7.05 -1.43 -8.80
C PRO A 63 7.89 -2.58 -9.34
N THR A 64 7.29 -3.42 -10.18
CA THR A 64 8.06 -4.41 -10.94
C THR A 64 9.11 -3.65 -11.71
N GLN A 65 10.38 -3.88 -11.41
CA GLN A 65 11.50 -3.40 -12.22
C GLN A 65 11.39 -4.08 -13.59
N GLY A 66 10.56 -3.53 -14.46
CA GLY A 66 10.57 -3.86 -15.87
C GLY A 66 11.90 -3.40 -16.41
N HIS A 67 12.86 -4.32 -16.55
CA HIS A 67 14.11 -4.08 -17.25
C HIS A 67 13.79 -3.57 -18.66
N GLY A 68 13.84 -2.25 -18.81
CA GLY A 68 13.69 -1.56 -20.07
C GLY A 68 14.80 -2.00 -21.03
N LYS A 69 14.38 -2.62 -22.13
CA LYS A 69 15.13 -2.98 -23.33
C LYS A 69 16.34 -2.07 -23.60
N HIS A 70 17.56 -2.60 -23.46
CA HIS A 70 18.73 -2.04 -24.12
C HIS A 70 18.63 -2.24 -25.64
N LYS A 71 17.96 -1.31 -26.35
CA LYS A 71 18.13 -1.15 -27.81
C LYS A 71 19.28 -0.18 -28.08
N GLY A 72 20.50 -0.62 -27.79
CA GLY A 72 21.71 0.04 -28.29
C GLY A 72 21.94 -0.36 -29.74
N HIS A 73 21.41 0.42 -30.69
CA HIS A 73 21.79 0.30 -32.10
C HIS A 73 23.28 0.66 -32.27
N LYS A 74 24.17 -0.34 -32.37
CA LYS A 74 25.51 -0.12 -32.94
C LYS A 74 25.35 0.16 -34.44
N LYS A 75 25.25 1.43 -34.82
CA LYS A 75 25.42 1.86 -36.21
C LYS A 75 26.86 1.57 -36.64
N LYS A 76 27.01 0.66 -37.60
CA LYS A 76 28.24 0.49 -38.38
C LYS A 76 28.49 1.78 -39.17
N HIS A 77 29.66 2.38 -39.01
CA HIS A 77 30.26 3.21 -40.06
C HIS A 77 31.50 2.49 -40.57
N LYS A 78 31.37 1.96 -41.79
CA LYS A 78 32.44 1.46 -42.65
C LYS A 78 32.65 2.54 -43.72
N LYS A 79 33.87 3.07 -43.82
CA LYS A 79 34.51 3.79 -44.95
C LYS A 79 35.78 4.46 -44.38
N HIS A 80 36.92 4.61 -45.05
CA HIS A 80 37.64 3.99 -46.16
C HIS A 80 38.97 4.79 -46.20
N ASP A 81 40.07 4.13 -46.53
CA ASP A 81 41.25 4.66 -47.23
C ASP A 81 42.06 5.90 -46.80
N GLU A 82 43.37 5.63 -46.71
CA GLU A 82 44.52 6.31 -47.33
C GLU A 82 45.29 7.50 -46.70
N ASN A 83 46.62 7.25 -46.66
CA ASN A 83 47.79 8.12 -46.83
C ASN A 83 48.13 9.22 -45.79
N ASP A 84 49.19 8.99 -45.01
CA ASP A 84 50.51 9.64 -45.17
C ASP A 84 51.62 8.74 -44.58
#